data_AF-A0A6J6ATR2-F1
#
_entry.id   AF-A0A6J6ATR2-F1
#
_cell.length_a   1.000
_cell.length_b   1.000
_cell.length_c   1.000
_cell.angle_alpha   90.00
_cell.angle_beta   90.00
_cell.angle_gamma   90.00
#
_symmetry.space_group_name_H-M   'P 1'
#
loop_
_entity.id
_entity.type
_entity.pdbx_description
1 polymer ?
#
loop_
_entity_poly.entity_id
_entity_poly.type
_entity_poly.pdbx_seq_one_letter_code
_entity_poly.pdbx_strand_id
1 'polypeptide(L)'
;MLYIGTGDGGSGGDPDRTAQNLKSMLGKILRIDPTATSQKPYQIPKDNPYVGVSGALPEIWSIGLRNPWRISFDDLNNLWIADVGQDKWEEINVAAVTRSASGTVSTAGRKSNFGWSAFEGSYKFNADQSAPMALKPIYEYKHGDDGCSVSGGVRVSANNPLTTLRGWYLFSDYCSGAVTGLKLNGTTLLGREKLVEKLGNVVAVQQTSNGIYVLSMNRNIYAITAK
;
A
#
# COMPACT_ATOMS: atom_id res chain seq x y z
N MET A 1 -16.77 7.28 0.80
CA MET A 1 -16.18 6.08 1.40
C MET A 1 -14.80 6.41 1.93
N LEU A 2 -14.41 5.83 3.05
CA LEU A 2 -13.09 6.01 3.67
C LEU A 2 -12.38 4.66 3.75
N TYR A 3 -11.13 4.61 3.29
CA TYR A 3 -10.24 3.47 3.41
C TYR A 3 -9.14 3.79 4.42
N ILE A 4 -8.84 2.84 5.31
CA ILE A 4 -7.93 3.05 6.44
C ILE A 4 -6.92 1.90 6.46
N GLY A 5 -5.63 2.21 6.34
CA GLY A 5 -4.57 1.24 6.55
C GLY A 5 -4.24 1.13 8.03
N THR A 6 -4.16 -0.09 8.55
CA THR A 6 -3.75 -0.39 9.92
C THR A 6 -2.59 -1.36 9.91
N GLY A 7 -1.54 -1.04 10.66
CA GLY A 7 -0.44 -1.98 10.90
C GLY A 7 -0.87 -3.14 11.80
N ASP A 8 -0.04 -4.17 11.87
CA ASP A 8 -0.24 -5.39 12.66
C ASP A 8 -0.12 -5.20 14.19
N GLY A 9 0.22 -3.99 14.65
CA GLY A 9 0.44 -3.68 16.06
C GLY A 9 1.92 -3.65 16.47
N GLY A 10 2.84 -3.91 15.54
CA GLY A 10 4.25 -3.49 15.62
C GLY A 10 5.19 -4.40 16.42
N SER A 11 4.71 -5.52 16.97
CA SER A 11 5.61 -6.51 17.55
C SER A 11 6.22 -7.40 16.47
N GLY A 12 7.53 -7.65 16.59
CA GLY A 12 8.30 -8.39 15.59
C GLY A 12 7.68 -9.74 15.25
N GLY A 13 7.35 -9.91 13.96
CA GLY A 13 6.80 -11.15 13.43
C GLY A 13 5.34 -11.43 13.75
N ASP A 14 4.55 -10.42 14.14
CA ASP A 14 3.10 -10.52 14.42
C ASP A 14 2.78 -11.67 15.39
N PRO A 15 3.25 -11.63 16.65
CA PRO A 15 3.09 -12.74 17.60
C PRO A 15 1.62 -13.02 17.94
N ASP A 16 0.77 -11.99 17.93
CA ASP A 16 -0.67 -12.09 18.19
C ASP A 16 -1.48 -12.53 16.96
N ARG A 17 -0.80 -12.84 15.84
CA ARG A 17 -1.37 -13.33 14.58
C ARG A 17 -2.49 -12.45 14.04
N THR A 18 -2.35 -11.14 14.22
CA THR A 18 -3.41 -10.19 13.96
C THR A 18 -3.67 -10.02 12.46
N ALA A 19 -2.63 -10.06 11.63
CA ALA A 19 -2.72 -9.68 10.22
C ALA A 19 -3.64 -10.62 9.41
N GLN A 20 -3.61 -11.92 9.71
CA GLN A 20 -4.52 -12.93 9.14
C GLN A 20 -5.81 -13.13 9.96
N ASN A 21 -5.84 -12.69 11.23
CA ASN A 21 -7.00 -12.84 12.09
C ASN A 21 -8.12 -11.85 11.72
N LEU A 22 -9.29 -12.38 11.35
CA LEU A 22 -10.47 -11.60 10.98
C LEU A 22 -11.22 -10.98 12.18
N LYS A 23 -10.86 -11.36 13.41
CA LYS A 23 -11.38 -10.74 14.64
C LYS A 23 -10.59 -9.50 15.08
N SER A 24 -9.53 -9.15 14.36
CA SER A 24 -8.69 -7.99 14.66
C SER A 24 -8.78 -6.94 13.55
N MET A 25 -8.75 -5.66 13.94
CA MET A 25 -8.64 -4.53 13.02
C MET A 25 -7.19 -4.25 12.59
N LEU A 26 -6.20 -4.94 13.17
CA LEU A 26 -4.78 -4.73 12.89
C LEU A 26 -4.30 -5.55 11.69
N GLY A 27 -3.35 -5.01 10.92
CA GLY A 27 -2.80 -5.60 9.70
C GLY A 27 -3.83 -5.67 8.57
N LYS A 28 -4.64 -4.61 8.40
CA LYS A 28 -5.80 -4.56 7.50
C LYS A 28 -5.79 -3.31 6.62
N ILE A 29 -6.52 -3.39 5.52
CA ILE A 29 -7.24 -2.22 5.00
C ILE A 29 -8.68 -2.33 5.50
N LEU A 30 -9.18 -1.31 6.15
CA LEU A 30 -10.58 -1.18 6.54
C LEU A 30 -11.31 -0.27 5.55
N ARG A 31 -12.63 -0.47 5.39
CA ARG A 31 -13.49 0.39 4.59
C ARG A 31 -14.77 0.70 5.35
N ILE A 32 -15.04 1.99 5.53
CA ILE A 32 -16.24 2.49 6.19
C ILE A 32 -16.92 3.58 5.36
N ASP A 33 -18.19 3.83 5.65
CA ASP A 33 -18.83 5.09 5.33
C ASP A 33 -18.71 6.02 6.55
N PRO A 34 -17.94 7.12 6.48
CA PRO A 34 -17.71 8.00 7.62
C PRO A 34 -18.96 8.84 7.98
N THR A 35 -20.08 8.67 7.28
CA THR A 35 -21.34 9.34 7.62
C THR A 35 -21.91 8.75 8.90
N ALA A 36 -21.90 9.56 9.97
CA ALA A 36 -22.47 9.18 11.26
C ALA A 36 -23.98 8.97 11.19
N THR A 37 -24.47 8.11 12.08
CA THR A 37 -25.89 7.91 12.39
C THR A 37 -26.15 8.35 13.82
N SER A 38 -27.40 8.37 14.28
CA SER A 38 -27.70 8.69 15.68
C SER A 38 -27.16 7.65 16.67
N GLN A 39 -26.80 6.44 16.22
CA GLN A 39 -26.30 5.34 17.07
C GLN A 39 -24.82 5.04 16.90
N LYS A 40 -24.21 5.40 15.76
CA LYS A 40 -22.83 5.04 15.43
C LYS A 40 -22.08 6.19 14.74
N PRO A 41 -20.78 6.35 15.00
CA PRO A 41 -19.97 7.40 14.36
C PRO A 41 -19.70 7.14 12.87
N TYR A 42 -19.97 5.93 12.37
CA TYR A 42 -19.84 5.56 10.96
C TYR A 42 -20.80 4.40 10.63
N GLN A 43 -20.92 4.10 9.35
CA GLN A 43 -21.69 2.97 8.83
C GLN A 43 -20.78 1.95 8.14
N ILE A 44 -21.25 0.71 8.09
CA ILE A 44 -20.60 -0.38 7.36
C ILE A 44 -21.21 -0.49 5.97
N PRO A 45 -20.42 -0.32 4.89
CA PRO A 45 -20.89 -0.59 3.54
C PRO A 45 -21.34 -2.05 3.37
N LYS A 46 -22.55 -2.25 2.82
CA LYS A 46 -23.16 -3.59 2.68
C LYS A 46 -22.36 -4.53 1.77
N ASP A 47 -21.55 -3.97 0.88
CA ASP A 47 -20.71 -4.67 -0.09
C ASP A 47 -19.31 -5.02 0.45
N ASN A 48 -19.00 -4.68 1.70
CA ASN A 48 -17.76 -5.12 2.34
C ASN A 48 -17.67 -6.66 2.37
N PRO A 49 -16.48 -7.24 2.12
CA PRO A 49 -16.33 -8.68 1.85
C PRO A 49 -16.57 -9.59 3.06
N TYR A 50 -16.57 -9.04 4.28
CA TYR A 50 -16.72 -9.80 5.52
C TYR A 50 -18.03 -9.49 6.27
N VAL A 51 -18.95 -8.73 5.67
CA VAL A 51 -20.29 -8.53 6.23
C VAL A 51 -21.02 -9.88 6.31
N GLY A 52 -21.52 -10.22 7.50
CA GLY A 52 -22.24 -11.47 7.75
C GLY A 52 -21.35 -12.72 7.85
N VAL A 53 -20.02 -12.58 7.77
CA VAL A 53 -19.08 -13.68 7.99
C VAL A 53 -18.88 -13.88 9.49
N SER A 54 -19.27 -15.05 10.00
CA SER A 54 -19.14 -15.37 11.43
C SER A 54 -17.69 -15.25 11.90
N GLY A 55 -17.48 -14.51 12.99
CA GLY A 55 -16.16 -14.28 13.56
C GLY A 55 -15.26 -13.35 12.75
N ALA A 56 -15.79 -12.59 11.79
CA ALA A 56 -15.06 -11.54 11.09
C ALA A 56 -15.60 -10.15 11.42
N LEU A 57 -14.72 -9.16 11.49
CA LEU A 57 -15.10 -7.76 11.59
C LEU A 57 -15.57 -7.23 10.23
N PRO A 58 -16.75 -6.62 10.15
CA PRO A 58 -17.35 -6.26 8.86
C PRO A 58 -16.72 -5.00 8.22
N GLU A 59 -15.87 -4.27 8.94
CA GLU A 59 -15.04 -3.16 8.43
C GLU A 59 -13.93 -3.65 7.51
N ILE A 60 -13.51 -4.90 7.62
CA ILE A 60 -12.35 -5.42 6.89
C ILE A 60 -12.62 -5.37 5.38
N TRP A 61 -11.67 -4.77 4.64
CA TRP A 61 -11.62 -4.74 3.19
C TRP A 61 -10.56 -5.69 2.64
N SER A 62 -9.34 -5.61 3.19
CA SER A 62 -8.18 -6.44 2.86
C SER A 62 -7.45 -6.87 4.13
N ILE A 63 -6.68 -7.96 4.04
CA ILE A 63 -5.94 -8.53 5.17
C ILE A 63 -4.45 -8.74 4.83
N GLY A 64 -3.66 -9.08 5.84
CA GLY A 64 -2.29 -9.55 5.66
C GLY A 64 -1.28 -8.45 5.36
N LEU A 65 -1.41 -7.30 6.02
CA LEU A 65 -0.47 -6.19 5.92
C LEU A 65 0.36 -6.07 7.20
N ARG A 66 1.59 -5.58 7.09
CA ARG A 66 2.44 -5.32 8.25
C ARG A 66 2.28 -3.89 8.76
N ASN A 67 2.65 -2.93 7.94
CA ASN A 67 2.67 -1.51 8.24
C ASN A 67 2.45 -0.72 6.93
N PRO A 68 1.20 -0.65 6.44
CA PRO A 68 0.86 0.01 5.18
C PRO A 68 1.01 1.53 5.30
N TRP A 69 2.26 2.00 5.30
CA TRP A 69 2.66 3.38 5.55
C TRP A 69 1.97 4.36 4.62
N ARG A 70 1.80 3.94 3.36
CA ARG A 70 1.03 4.69 2.39
C ARG A 70 0.08 3.81 1.61
N ILE A 71 -1.18 4.25 1.55
CA ILE A 71 -2.18 3.72 0.63
C ILE A 71 -2.71 4.82 -0.29
N SER A 72 -3.04 4.47 -1.53
CA SER A 72 -3.69 5.38 -2.47
C SER A 72 -4.43 4.61 -3.56
N PHE A 73 -5.38 5.27 -4.22
CA PHE A 73 -5.98 4.79 -5.46
C PHE A 73 -5.43 5.57 -6.64
N ASP A 74 -5.16 4.90 -7.75
CA ASP A 74 -4.84 5.56 -9.01
C ASP A 74 -6.09 5.94 -9.81
N ASP A 75 -5.89 6.61 -10.96
CA ASP A 75 -6.98 7.06 -11.84
C ASP A 75 -7.84 5.90 -12.38
N LEU A 76 -7.34 4.66 -12.31
CA LEU A 76 -8.05 3.44 -12.72
C LEU A 76 -8.68 2.71 -11.52
N ASN A 77 -8.65 3.32 -10.33
CA ASN A 77 -9.09 2.76 -9.06
C ASN A 77 -8.32 1.51 -8.61
N ASN A 78 -7.08 1.28 -9.07
CA ASN A 78 -6.22 0.27 -8.46
C ASN A 78 -5.76 0.74 -7.09
N LEU A 79 -5.71 -0.16 -6.11
CA LEU A 79 -5.21 0.13 -4.76
C LEU A 79 -3.69 -0.10 -4.74
N TRP A 80 -2.94 0.94 -4.42
CA TRP A 80 -1.49 0.92 -4.26
C TRP A 80 -1.12 1.05 -2.79
N ILE A 81 -0.13 0.25 -2.35
CA ILE A 81 0.30 0.20 -0.97
C ILE A 81 1.83 0.18 -0.94
N ALA A 82 2.43 1.11 -0.19
CA ALA A 82 3.80 0.98 0.28
C ALA A 82 3.73 0.40 1.70
N ASP A 83 4.13 -0.86 1.86
CA ASP A 83 4.06 -1.61 3.12
C ASP A 83 5.47 -1.77 3.68
N VAL A 84 5.68 -1.26 4.89
CA VAL A 84 7.00 -1.30 5.54
C VAL A 84 7.25 -2.69 6.10
N GLY A 85 8.38 -3.26 5.69
CA GLY A 85 8.86 -4.58 6.07
C GLY A 85 9.22 -4.73 7.54
N GLN A 86 9.42 -5.97 7.97
CA GLN A 86 9.84 -6.27 9.34
C GLN A 86 11.33 -6.00 9.51
N ASP A 87 12.18 -6.81 8.88
CA ASP A 87 13.63 -6.75 9.07
C ASP A 87 14.43 -6.98 7.77
N LYS A 88 13.80 -7.41 6.67
CA LYS A 88 14.52 -7.87 5.47
C LYS A 88 14.03 -7.26 4.17
N TRP A 89 12.72 -7.04 4.01
CA TRP A 89 12.16 -6.70 2.71
C TRP A 89 11.14 -5.58 2.82
N GLU A 90 11.33 -4.54 2.02
CA GLU A 90 10.37 -3.48 1.81
C GLU A 90 9.53 -3.75 0.56
N GLU A 91 8.27 -3.33 0.56
CA GLU A 91 7.32 -3.77 -0.46
C GLU A 91 6.46 -2.64 -1.04
N ILE A 92 6.30 -2.67 -2.36
CA ILE A 92 5.21 -2.00 -3.07
C ILE A 92 4.22 -3.05 -3.57
N ASN A 93 3.00 -2.97 -3.06
CA ASN A 93 1.89 -3.85 -3.36
C ASN A 93 0.85 -3.14 -4.23
N VAL A 94 0.18 -3.89 -5.12
CA VAL A 94 -0.98 -3.40 -5.87
C VAL A 94 -2.09 -4.45 -5.87
N ALA A 95 -3.31 -4.02 -5.57
CA ALA A 95 -4.51 -4.79 -5.85
C ALA A 95 -5.26 -4.12 -7.01
N ALA A 96 -5.15 -4.71 -8.19
CA ALA A 96 -5.71 -4.15 -9.41
C ALA A 96 -7.22 -4.36 -9.52
N VAL A 97 -7.90 -3.42 -10.18
CA VAL A 97 -9.22 -3.68 -10.76
C VAL A 97 -9.04 -4.70 -11.89
N THR A 98 -9.80 -5.78 -11.82
CA THR A 98 -9.79 -6.86 -12.81
C THR A 98 -11.17 -7.01 -13.43
N ARG A 99 -11.21 -7.48 -14.68
CA ARG A 99 -12.46 -7.79 -15.39
C ARG A 99 -12.49 -9.28 -15.66
N SER A 100 -13.54 -9.97 -15.20
CA SER A 100 -13.74 -11.38 -15.55
C SER A 100 -14.12 -11.54 -17.02
N ALA A 101 -14.01 -12.76 -17.55
CA ALA A 101 -14.50 -13.08 -18.89
C ALA A 101 -16.00 -12.78 -19.08
N SER A 102 -16.78 -12.84 -17.99
CA SER A 102 -18.20 -12.47 -17.97
C SER A 102 -18.48 -10.97 -17.91
N GLY A 103 -17.43 -10.13 -17.93
CA GLY A 103 -17.54 -8.67 -17.89
C GLY A 103 -17.73 -8.06 -16.51
N THR A 104 -17.70 -8.85 -15.44
CA THR A 104 -17.78 -8.37 -14.06
C THR A 104 -16.47 -7.67 -13.69
N VAL A 105 -16.58 -6.42 -13.23
CA VAL A 105 -15.43 -5.61 -12.78
C VAL A 105 -15.27 -5.79 -11.27
N SER A 106 -14.07 -6.16 -10.82
CA SER A 106 -13.76 -6.25 -9.39
C SER A 106 -13.51 -4.88 -8.78
N THR A 107 -13.71 -4.77 -7.47
CA THR A 107 -13.25 -3.60 -6.72
C THR A 107 -11.86 -3.89 -6.17
N ALA A 108 -10.90 -3.01 -6.45
CA ALA A 108 -9.53 -3.15 -6.00
C ALA A 108 -9.42 -3.40 -4.48
N GLY A 109 -8.58 -4.35 -4.09
CA GLY A 109 -8.34 -4.72 -2.70
C GLY A 109 -9.45 -5.53 -2.03
N ARG A 110 -10.62 -5.68 -2.65
CA ARG A 110 -11.76 -6.38 -2.02
C ARG A 110 -11.40 -7.84 -1.74
N LYS A 111 -11.37 -8.21 -0.46
CA LYS A 111 -11.01 -9.56 0.00
C LYS A 111 -9.58 -9.98 -0.41
N SER A 112 -8.71 -9.00 -0.66
CA SER A 112 -7.29 -9.27 -0.94
C SER A 112 -6.54 -9.65 0.33
N ASN A 113 -5.57 -10.54 0.18
CA ASN A 113 -4.62 -10.92 1.23
C ASN A 113 -3.22 -10.54 0.74
N PHE A 114 -2.48 -9.74 1.51
CA PHE A 114 -1.12 -9.30 1.17
C PHE A 114 -0.02 -10.15 1.82
N GLY A 115 -0.38 -11.23 2.52
CA GLY A 115 0.55 -12.29 2.89
C GLY A 115 1.17 -12.19 4.28
N TRP A 116 1.25 -11.00 4.89
CA TRP A 116 1.83 -10.85 6.22
C TRP A 116 0.99 -11.58 7.29
N SER A 117 1.57 -12.31 8.25
CA SER A 117 3.00 -12.53 8.49
C SER A 117 3.52 -13.87 7.97
N ALA A 118 2.77 -14.56 7.11
CA ALA A 118 3.24 -15.78 6.46
C ALA A 118 4.41 -15.50 5.51
N PHE A 119 4.44 -14.31 4.92
CA PHE A 119 5.47 -13.83 4.01
C PHE A 119 5.96 -12.43 4.43
N GLU A 120 7.24 -12.15 4.15
CA GLU A 120 7.86 -10.83 4.13
C GLU A 120 8.46 -10.68 2.74
N GLY A 121 7.95 -9.75 1.96
CA GLY A 121 8.07 -9.74 0.51
C GLY A 121 7.43 -10.98 -0.10
N SER A 122 8.09 -11.52 -1.12
CA SER A 122 7.80 -12.81 -1.72
C SER A 122 8.35 -14.00 -0.92
N TYR A 123 9.01 -13.75 0.22
CA TYR A 123 9.78 -14.75 0.95
C TYR A 123 9.02 -15.26 2.16
N LYS A 124 9.13 -16.58 2.42
CA LYS A 124 8.52 -17.18 3.60
C LYS A 124 9.12 -16.58 4.87
N PHE A 125 8.27 -16.08 5.75
CA PHE A 125 8.67 -15.49 7.03
C PHE A 125 8.29 -16.42 8.20
N ASN A 126 7.01 -16.43 8.62
CA ASN A 126 6.53 -17.35 9.65
C ASN A 126 6.08 -18.67 9.03
N ALA A 127 6.85 -19.75 9.28
CA ALA A 127 6.56 -21.10 8.76
C ALA A 127 5.24 -21.68 9.28
N ASP A 128 4.83 -21.29 10.48
CA ASP A 128 3.58 -21.69 11.13
C ASP A 128 2.34 -20.91 10.65
N GLN A 129 2.54 -19.84 9.87
CA GLN A 129 1.46 -19.03 9.33
C GLN A 129 1.15 -19.38 7.88
N SER A 130 -0.13 -19.28 7.50
CA SER A 130 -0.59 -19.48 6.13
C SER A 130 -1.33 -18.24 5.65
N ALA A 131 -1.11 -17.87 4.39
CA ALA A 131 -1.81 -16.79 3.72
C ALA A 131 -2.22 -17.26 2.31
N PRO A 132 -3.34 -17.99 2.19
CA PRO A 132 -3.78 -18.55 0.92
C PRO A 132 -4.10 -17.44 -0.08
N MET A 133 -3.67 -17.63 -1.33
CA MET A 133 -3.85 -16.67 -2.43
C MET A 133 -3.29 -15.28 -2.12
N ALA A 134 -2.23 -15.20 -1.30
CA ALA A 134 -1.53 -13.95 -1.04
C ALA A 134 -1.08 -13.31 -2.36
N LEU A 135 -1.38 -12.02 -2.51
CA LEU A 135 -0.83 -11.20 -3.57
C LEU A 135 0.65 -11.00 -3.29
N LYS A 136 1.48 -11.13 -4.33
CA LYS A 136 2.91 -10.79 -4.24
C LYS A 136 3.10 -9.30 -4.47
N PRO A 137 4.13 -8.68 -3.86
CA PRO A 137 4.51 -7.32 -4.20
C PRO A 137 4.89 -7.24 -5.68
N ILE A 138 4.57 -6.12 -6.31
CA ILE A 138 5.02 -5.85 -7.69
C ILE A 138 6.48 -5.39 -7.72
N TYR A 139 6.96 -4.90 -6.59
CA TYR A 139 8.34 -4.51 -6.37
C TYR A 139 8.67 -4.69 -4.91
N GLU A 140 9.83 -5.29 -4.66
CA GLU A 140 10.38 -5.48 -3.34
C GLU A 140 11.89 -5.22 -3.38
N TYR A 141 12.45 -4.75 -2.27
CA TYR A 141 13.89 -4.54 -2.14
C TYR A 141 14.37 -4.93 -0.75
N LYS A 142 15.61 -5.40 -0.70
CA LYS A 142 16.22 -5.88 0.53
C LYS A 142 16.68 -4.70 1.37
N HIS A 143 16.54 -4.81 2.69
CA HIS A 143 17.18 -3.91 3.64
C HIS A 143 18.70 -3.87 3.38
N GLY A 144 19.28 -2.66 3.48
CA GLY A 144 20.69 -2.41 3.23
C GLY A 144 20.88 -1.15 2.38
N ASP A 145 21.70 -1.25 1.33
CA ASP A 145 22.07 -0.10 0.49
C ASP A 145 20.86 0.53 -0.24
N ASP A 146 19.84 -0.25 -0.57
CA ASP A 146 18.62 0.25 -1.22
C ASP A 146 17.68 0.98 -0.24
N GLY A 147 17.77 0.71 1.08
CA GLY A 147 16.92 1.32 2.10
C GLY A 147 16.61 0.43 3.29
N CYS A 148 15.74 0.90 4.19
CA CYS A 148 15.29 0.11 5.35
C CYS A 148 13.85 0.39 5.82
N SER A 149 13.13 1.27 5.12
CA SER A 149 11.74 1.60 5.42
C SER A 149 11.15 2.37 4.25
N VAL A 150 10.33 1.71 3.45
CA VAL A 150 9.63 2.32 2.34
C VAL A 150 8.71 3.42 2.86
N SER A 151 8.78 4.59 2.24
CA SER A 151 8.02 5.76 2.64
C SER A 151 7.38 6.45 1.46
N GLY A 152 6.20 7.02 1.70
CA GLY A 152 5.40 7.62 0.63
C GLY A 152 4.99 6.61 -0.45
N GLY A 153 4.58 7.13 -1.60
CA GLY A 153 4.03 6.30 -2.67
C GLY A 153 2.90 7.00 -3.40
N VAL A 154 3.06 7.22 -4.71
CA VAL A 154 2.02 7.80 -5.55
C VAL A 154 2.11 7.27 -6.97
N ARG A 155 0.96 6.81 -7.50
CA ARG A 155 0.81 6.56 -8.93
C ARG A 155 0.57 7.89 -9.64
N VAL A 156 1.48 8.30 -10.50
CA VAL A 156 1.40 9.60 -11.18
C VAL A 156 0.20 9.61 -12.13
N SER A 157 -0.72 10.54 -11.88
CA SER A 157 -1.97 10.68 -12.64
C SER A 157 -1.72 11.03 -14.10
N ALA A 158 -2.64 10.61 -14.98
CA ALA A 158 -2.66 11.02 -16.38
C ALA A 158 -2.78 12.54 -16.56
N ASN A 159 -3.30 13.25 -15.55
CA ASN A 159 -3.47 14.71 -15.55
C ASN A 159 -2.30 15.47 -14.91
N ASN A 160 -1.28 14.79 -14.39
CA ASN A 160 -0.14 15.45 -13.74
C ASN A 160 0.65 16.31 -14.74
N PRO A 161 1.16 17.50 -14.36
CA PRO A 161 1.94 18.36 -15.27
C PRO A 161 3.29 17.75 -15.69
N LEU A 162 3.87 16.83 -14.91
CA LEU A 162 5.11 16.13 -15.26
C LEU A 162 4.83 14.98 -16.23
N THR A 163 4.67 15.29 -17.51
CA THR A 163 4.19 14.37 -18.54
C THR A 163 5.04 13.10 -18.69
N THR A 164 6.35 13.21 -18.52
CA THR A 164 7.32 12.10 -18.65
C THR A 164 7.17 11.03 -17.56
N LEU A 165 6.59 11.38 -16.41
CA LEU A 165 6.40 10.48 -15.28
C LEU A 165 4.96 9.93 -15.18
N ARG A 166 4.05 10.36 -16.05
CA ARG A 166 2.64 9.89 -16.03
C ARG A 166 2.58 8.37 -16.10
N GLY A 167 1.76 7.78 -15.24
CA GLY A 167 1.61 6.32 -15.15
C GLY A 167 2.78 5.60 -14.47
N TRP A 168 3.82 6.28 -14.00
CA TRP A 168 4.82 5.68 -13.12
C TRP A 168 4.31 5.65 -11.68
N TYR A 169 4.91 4.82 -10.84
CA TYR A 169 4.71 4.85 -9.39
C TYR A 169 5.97 5.38 -8.71
N LEU A 170 5.87 6.49 -8.00
CA LEU A 170 6.99 7.10 -7.30
C LEU A 170 6.87 6.83 -5.81
N PHE A 171 7.94 6.34 -5.20
CA PHE A 171 8.05 6.13 -3.76
C PHE A 171 9.43 6.58 -3.29
N SER A 172 9.60 6.66 -1.98
CA SER A 172 10.89 6.91 -1.35
C SER A 172 11.19 5.83 -0.32
N ASP A 173 12.41 5.85 0.20
CA ASP A 173 12.76 5.15 1.43
C ASP A 173 13.17 6.17 2.50
N TYR A 174 12.72 5.96 3.74
CA TYR A 174 13.00 6.83 4.87
C TYR A 174 14.50 6.84 5.23
N CYS A 175 15.20 5.73 5.09
CA CYS A 175 16.59 5.58 5.52
C CYS A 175 17.56 6.13 4.46
N SER A 176 17.35 5.77 3.19
CA SER A 176 18.21 6.24 2.10
C SER A 176 17.88 7.67 1.65
N GLY A 177 16.60 8.06 1.74
CA GLY A 177 16.10 9.33 1.20
C GLY A 177 16.05 9.40 -0.32
N ALA A 178 16.25 8.26 -1.00
CA ALA A 178 16.19 8.18 -2.45
C ALA A 178 14.74 8.15 -2.92
N VAL A 179 14.42 8.88 -3.99
CA VAL A 179 13.12 8.80 -4.67
C VAL A 179 13.29 7.89 -5.88
N THR A 180 12.52 6.80 -5.91
CA THR A 180 12.56 5.80 -6.97
C THR A 180 11.24 5.82 -7.74
N GLY A 181 11.34 5.79 -9.08
CA GLY A 181 10.22 5.64 -9.99
C GLY A 181 10.14 4.22 -10.54
N LEU A 182 8.96 3.60 -10.47
CA LEU A 182 8.64 2.34 -11.11
C LEU A 182 7.91 2.62 -12.43
N LYS A 183 8.49 2.17 -13.54
CA LYS A 183 7.89 2.25 -14.87
C LYS A 183 6.93 1.06 -15.05
N LEU A 184 5.69 1.34 -15.43
CA LEU A 184 4.60 0.36 -15.42
C LEU A 184 3.85 0.32 -16.76
N ASN A 185 3.38 -0.86 -17.15
CA ASN A 185 2.30 -1.04 -18.13
C ASN A 185 1.08 -1.59 -17.39
N GLY A 186 0.04 -0.77 -17.20
CA GLY A 186 -1.05 -1.10 -16.29
C GLY A 186 -0.52 -1.23 -14.85
N THR A 187 -0.52 -2.45 -14.31
CA THR A 187 0.09 -2.80 -13.01
C THR A 187 1.34 -3.68 -13.14
N THR A 188 1.78 -3.99 -14.37
CA THR A 188 2.98 -4.78 -14.63
C THR A 188 4.23 -3.91 -14.59
N LEU A 189 5.20 -4.28 -13.75
CA LEU A 189 6.50 -3.62 -13.65
C LEU A 189 7.34 -3.86 -14.92
N LEU A 190 7.80 -2.77 -15.55
CA LEU A 190 8.71 -2.81 -16.70
C LEU A 190 10.16 -2.50 -16.31
N GLY A 191 10.36 -1.76 -15.22
CA GLY A 191 11.67 -1.37 -14.74
C GLY A 191 11.59 -0.32 -13.64
N ARG A 192 12.74 0.02 -13.06
CA ARG A 192 12.87 1.07 -12.04
C ARG A 192 13.95 2.07 -12.43
N GLU A 193 13.82 3.28 -11.92
CA GLU A 193 14.82 4.34 -12.04
C GLU A 193 14.93 5.09 -10.72
N LYS A 194 16.16 5.35 -10.28
CA LYS A 194 16.38 6.24 -9.15
C LYS A 194 16.37 7.68 -9.66
N LEU A 195 15.32 8.42 -9.33
CA LEU A 195 15.09 9.79 -9.82
C LEU A 195 15.84 10.82 -9.00
N VAL A 196 15.97 10.58 -7.70
CA VAL A 196 16.72 11.43 -6.75
C VAL A 196 17.54 10.54 -5.82
N GLU A 197 18.82 10.86 -5.65
CA GLU A 197 19.73 10.04 -4.84
C GLU A 197 19.48 10.15 -3.34
N LYS A 198 19.28 11.37 -2.81
CA LYS A 198 19.19 11.59 -1.36
C LYS A 198 18.51 12.91 -1.00
N LEU A 199 17.44 12.84 -0.22
CA LEU A 199 16.71 14.00 0.32
C LEU A 199 16.65 14.01 1.86
N GLY A 200 17.49 13.22 2.53
CA GLY A 200 17.38 12.97 3.98
C GLY A 200 16.23 12.01 4.29
N ASN A 201 15.71 12.03 5.52
CA ASN A 201 14.66 11.09 5.89
C ASN A 201 13.30 11.51 5.33
N VAL A 202 12.94 10.94 4.19
CA VAL A 202 11.68 11.23 3.50
C VAL A 202 10.52 10.52 4.20
N VAL A 203 9.42 11.24 4.43
CA VAL A 203 8.22 10.72 5.09
C VAL A 203 7.01 10.63 4.16
N ALA A 204 7.00 11.40 3.07
CA ALA A 204 5.94 11.36 2.08
C ALA A 204 6.43 11.78 0.68
N VAL A 205 5.89 11.09 -0.33
CA VAL A 205 5.93 11.50 -1.74
C VAL A 205 4.49 11.65 -2.18
N GLN A 206 4.10 12.83 -2.65
CA GLN A 206 2.71 13.21 -2.94
C GLN A 206 2.58 13.88 -4.29
N GLN A 207 1.48 13.65 -4.99
CA GLN A 207 1.11 14.45 -6.15
C GLN A 207 -0.03 15.41 -5.81
N THR A 208 -0.04 16.54 -6.48
CA THR A 208 -1.11 17.53 -6.48
C THR A 208 -1.40 17.94 -7.93
N SER A 209 -2.36 18.85 -8.13
CA SER A 209 -2.59 19.47 -9.45
C SER A 209 -1.37 20.24 -9.98
N ASN A 210 -0.45 20.66 -9.11
CA ASN A 210 0.69 21.51 -9.46
C ASN A 210 1.98 20.72 -9.71
N GLY A 211 2.02 19.43 -9.38
CA GLY A 211 3.21 18.59 -9.52
C GLY A 211 3.36 17.57 -8.41
N ILE A 212 4.57 17.06 -8.25
CA ILE A 212 4.93 16.03 -7.26
C ILE A 212 5.85 16.65 -6.23
N TYR A 213 5.56 16.41 -4.95
CA TYR A 213 6.25 16.97 -3.80
C TYR A 213 6.74 15.87 -2.87
N VAL A 214 7.92 16.09 -2.29
CA VAL A 214 8.57 15.18 -1.34
C VAL A 214 8.77 15.92 -0.02
N LEU A 215 8.25 15.35 1.07
CA LEU A 215 8.38 15.88 2.43
C LEU A 215 9.48 15.11 3.15
N SER A 216 10.43 15.84 3.73
CA SER A 216 11.56 15.25 4.47
C SER A 216 11.66 15.82 5.88
N MET A 217 12.13 15.00 6.82
CA MET A 217 12.35 15.38 8.22
C MET A 217 13.42 16.45 8.41
N ASN A 218 14.19 16.75 7.36
CA ASN A 218 15.09 17.90 7.32
C ASN A 218 14.35 19.26 7.21
N ARG A 219 13.02 19.27 7.38
CA ARG A 219 12.13 20.44 7.37
C ARG A 219 11.95 21.08 5.98
N ASN A 220 12.29 20.37 4.91
CA ASN A 220 12.08 20.84 3.55
C ASN A 220 10.93 20.11 2.86
N ILE A 221 10.32 20.82 1.92
CA ILE A 221 9.42 20.27 0.90
C ILE A 221 10.10 20.48 -0.44
N TYR A 222 10.38 19.38 -1.15
CA TYR A 222 11.01 19.41 -2.47
C TYR A 222 9.94 19.24 -3.54
N ALA A 223 10.03 20.00 -4.63
CA ALA A 223 9.27 19.74 -5.84
C ALA A 223 10.12 18.89 -6.80
N ILE A 224 9.53 17.83 -7.36
CA ILE A 224 10.15 17.08 -8.45
C ILE A 224 9.90 17.84 -9.76
N THR A 225 10.94 18.01 -10.56
CA THR A 225 10.88 18.68 -11.86
C THR A 225 11.45 17.78 -12.95
N ALA A 226 10.99 17.96 -14.18
CA ALA A 226 11.63 17.34 -15.34
C ALA A 226 12.97 18.06 -15.62
N LYS A 227 13.96 17.30 -16.11
CA LYS A 227 15.16 17.87 -16.71
C LYS A 227 14.87 18.42 -18.09
#